data_AF-A0A0M0L5Q3-F1
#
_entry.id   AF-A0A0M0L5Q3-F1
#
_cell.length_a   1.000
_cell.length_b   1.000
_cell.length_c   1.000
_cell.angle_alpha   90.00
_cell.angle_beta   90.00
_cell.angle_gamma   90.00
#
_symmetry.space_group_name_H-M   'P 1'
#
loop_
_entity.id
_entity.type
_entity.pdbx_description
1 polymer ?
#
loop_
_entity_poly.entity_id
_entity_poly.type
_entity_poly.pdbx_seq_one_letter_code
_entity_poly.pdbx_strand_id
1 'polypeptide(L)' 'MPIKAKIKLKEVLLSRDLTQKQLAEMTGIREAAISSLVRNHIERVSLHHLEKIATSLEITDTNELIELVEENEN' A
#
# COMPACT_ATOMS: atom_id res chain seq x y z
N MET A 1 -23.46 -6.13 5.07
CA MET A 1 -22.17 -6.79 4.80
C MET A 1 -21.08 -5.93 5.42
N PRO A 2 -20.12 -6.51 6.18
CA PRO A 2 -19.05 -5.73 6.77
C PRO A 2 -18.12 -5.18 5.67
N ILE A 3 -17.64 -3.95 5.88
CA ILE A 3 -16.71 -3.25 5.00
C ILE A 3 -15.31 -3.32 5.62
N LYS A 4 -14.31 -3.64 4.82
CA LYS A 4 -12.89 -3.67 5.22
C LYS A 4 -12.08 -2.67 4.38
N ALA A 5 -11.06 -2.07 5.01
CA ALA A 5 -10.07 -1.30 4.28
C ALA A 5 -9.04 -2.25 3.64
N LYS A 6 -8.69 -1.98 2.39
CA LYS A 6 -7.67 -2.72 1.63
C LYS A 6 -6.66 -1.73 1.06
N ILE A 7 -5.39 -2.07 1.21
CA ILE A 7 -4.25 -1.37 0.61
C ILE A 7 -4.04 -1.89 -0.81
N LYS A 8 -3.94 -0.97 -1.77
CA LYS A 8 -3.79 -1.23 -3.22
C LYS A 8 -2.33 -1.20 -3.69
N LEU A 9 -1.39 -1.35 -2.76
CA LEU A 9 0.03 -1.15 -3.04
C LEU A 9 0.58 -2.16 -4.06
N LYS A 10 -0.01 -3.36 -4.12
CA LYS A 10 0.37 -4.38 -5.12
C LYS A 10 0.08 -3.88 -6.53
N GLU A 11 -1.13 -3.39 -6.75
CA GLU A 11 -1.62 -2.89 -8.03
C GLU A 11 -0.84 -1.65 -8.47
N VAL A 12 -0.57 -0.73 -7.53
CA VAL A 12 0.22 0.48 -7.78
C VAL A 12 1.64 0.12 -8.24
N LEU A 13 2.32 -0.81 -7.56
CA LEU A 13 3.67 -1.23 -7.93
C LEU A 13 3.71 -1.91 -9.30
N LEU A 14 2.74 -2.80 -9.59
CA LEU A 14 2.63 -3.46 -10.89
C LEU A 14 2.38 -2.45 -12.02
N SER A 15 1.51 -1.46 -11.81
CA SER A 15 1.21 -0.44 -12.82
C SER A 15 2.39 0.47 -13.17
N ARG A 16 3.40 0.53 -12.28
CA ARG A 16 4.58 1.40 -12.39
C ARG A 16 5.87 0.63 -12.66
N ASP A 17 5.79 -0.68 -12.89
CA ASP A 17 6.95 -1.58 -13.06
C ASP A 17 7.98 -1.46 -11.91
N LEU A 18 7.47 -1.36 -10.67
CA LEU A 18 8.28 -1.22 -9.47
C LEU A 18 8.27 -2.51 -8.63
N THR A 19 9.43 -2.86 -8.10
CA THR A 19 9.59 -3.94 -7.12
C THR A 19 9.37 -3.44 -5.69
N GLN A 20 9.05 -4.35 -4.77
CA GLN A 20 8.95 -4.04 -3.34
C GLN A 20 10.28 -3.50 -2.78
N LYS A 21 11.41 -4.01 -3.29
CA LYS A 21 12.75 -3.56 -2.93
C LYS A 21 12.99 -2.11 -3.34
N GLN A 22 12.65 -1.74 -4.57
CA GLN A 22 12.76 -0.35 -5.03
C GLN A 22 11.91 0.58 -4.17
N LEU A 23 10.67 0.20 -3.85
CA LEU A 23 9.84 1.02 -2.96
C LEU A 23 10.45 1.13 -1.55
N ALA A 24 11.01 0.06 -1.01
CA ALA A 24 11.69 0.07 0.28
C ALA A 24 12.89 1.05 0.29
N GLU A 25 13.66 1.09 -0.79
CA GLU A 25 14.78 2.03 -0.98
C GLU A 25 14.28 3.47 -1.10
N MET A 26 13.27 3.73 -1.93
CA MET A 26 12.70 5.08 -2.15
C MET A 26 12.06 5.65 -0.89
N THR A 27 11.39 4.82 -0.11
CA THR A 27 10.65 5.24 1.10
C THR A 27 11.49 5.12 2.37
N GLY A 28 12.62 4.40 2.35
CA GLY A 28 13.34 4.00 3.57
C GLY A 28 12.51 3.15 4.54
N ILE A 29 11.38 2.57 4.10
CA ILE A 29 10.61 1.61 4.89
C ILE A 29 11.24 0.24 4.68
N ARG A 30 11.35 -0.56 5.76
CA ARG A 30 11.89 -1.92 5.66
C ARG A 30 11.10 -2.74 4.64
N GLU A 31 11.80 -3.47 3.78
CA GLU A 31 11.18 -4.31 2.74
C GLU A 31 10.15 -5.29 3.31
N ALA A 32 10.40 -5.88 4.48
CA ALA A 32 9.43 -6.75 5.15
C ALA A 32 8.09 -6.04 5.49
N ALA A 33 8.13 -4.76 5.84
CA ALA A 33 6.92 -3.97 6.11
C ALA A 33 6.18 -3.63 4.80
N ILE A 34 6.90 -3.24 3.74
CA ILE A 34 6.34 -3.10 2.39
C ILE A 34 5.67 -4.41 1.94
N SER A 35 6.32 -5.53 2.20
CA SER A 35 5.82 -6.85 1.84
C SER A 35 4.51 -7.21 2.54
N SER A 36 4.37 -6.85 3.83
CA SER A 36 3.11 -7.02 4.56
C SER A 36 2.01 -6.10 4.02
N LEU A 37 2.33 -4.86 3.65
CA LEU A 37 1.38 -3.93 3.03
C LEU A 37 0.88 -4.45 1.68
N VAL A 38 1.78 -4.93 0.82
CA VAL A 38 1.44 -5.51 -0.50
C VAL A 38 0.55 -6.75 -0.37
N ARG A 39 0.74 -7.56 0.67
CA ARG A 39 -0.10 -8.74 0.94
C ARG A 39 -1.39 -8.43 1.71
N ASN A 40 -1.62 -7.18 2.13
CA ASN A 40 -2.70 -6.85 3.07
C ASN A 40 -2.67 -7.66 4.38
N HIS A 41 -1.48 -8.13 4.79
CA HIS A 41 -1.26 -8.85 6.05
C HIS A 41 -0.87 -7.85 7.15
N ILE A 42 -1.71 -6.84 7.36
CA ILE A 42 -1.49 -5.80 8.39
C ILE A 42 -2.79 -5.53 9.16
N GLU A 43 -2.67 -5.32 10.47
CA GLU A 43 -3.79 -4.83 11.30
C GLU A 43 -3.86 -3.30 11.31
N ARG A 44 -2.72 -2.63 11.07
CA ARG A 44 -2.59 -1.18 11.15
C ARG A 44 -1.55 -0.65 10.16
N VAL A 45 -1.83 0.52 9.62
CA VAL A 45 -0.88 1.36 8.88
C VAL A 45 -0.89 2.74 9.50
N SER A 46 0.28 3.37 9.66
CA SER A 46 0.37 4.73 10.17
C SER A 46 0.25 5.73 9.02
N LEU A 47 -0.24 6.95 9.31
CA LEU A 47 -0.24 8.06 8.36
C LEU A 47 1.17 8.34 7.84
N HIS A 48 2.18 8.27 8.70
CA HIS A 48 3.58 8.44 8.29
C HIS A 48 4.03 7.43 7.20
N HIS A 49 3.59 6.16 7.28
CA HIS A 49 3.88 5.20 6.20
C HIS A 49 3.16 5.58 4.91
N LEU A 50 1.91 5.99 4.99
CA LEU A 50 1.12 6.42 3.84
C LEU A 50 1.74 7.66 3.18
N GLU A 51 2.14 8.66 3.97
CA GLU A 51 2.81 9.88 3.50
C GLU A 51 4.11 9.56 2.75
N LYS A 52 4.96 8.68 3.31
CA LYS A 52 6.22 8.30 2.65
C LYS A 52 5.96 7.58 1.33
N ILE A 53 5.03 6.62 1.32
CA ILE A 53 4.67 5.87 0.10
C ILE A 53 4.09 6.82 -0.95
N ALA A 54 3.13 7.66 -0.55
CA ALA A 54 2.48 8.62 -1.43
C ALA A 54 3.49 9.62 -2.00
N THR A 55 4.39 10.15 -1.17
CA THR A 55 5.45 11.06 -1.62
C THR A 55 6.41 10.37 -2.60
N SER A 56 6.90 9.17 -2.28
CA SER A 56 7.82 8.43 -3.16
C SER A 56 7.19 8.03 -4.48
N LEU A 57 5.87 7.88 -4.53
CA LEU A 57 5.12 7.51 -5.73
C LEU A 57 4.39 8.69 -6.38
N GLU A 58 4.58 9.91 -5.91
CA GLU A 58 3.89 11.11 -6.42
C GLU A 58 2.35 10.94 -6.45
N ILE A 59 1.80 10.25 -5.46
CA ILE A 59 0.36 10.03 -5.30
C ILE A 59 -0.21 11.17 -4.45
N THR A 60 -1.28 11.78 -4.95
CA THR A 60 -2.00 12.86 -4.24
C THR A 60 -3.43 12.47 -3.88
N ASP A 61 -3.98 11.43 -4.51
CA ASP A 61 -5.29 10.87 -4.15
C ASP A 61 -5.12 9.59 -3.31
N THR A 62 -5.71 9.58 -2.12
CA THR A 62 -5.66 8.42 -1.21
C THR A 62 -6.38 7.20 -1.82
N ASN A 63 -7.34 7.39 -2.73
CA ASN A 63 -8.04 6.30 -3.42
C ASN A 63 -7.11 5.46 -4.32
N GLU A 64 -5.93 5.97 -4.67
CA GLU A 64 -4.89 5.20 -5.36
C GLU A 64 -4.24 4.16 -4.44
N LEU A 65 -4.20 4.41 -3.12
CA LEU A 65 -3.53 3.56 -2.13
C LEU A 65 -4.48 2.76 -1.25
N ILE A 66 -5.69 3.26 -0.98
CA ILE A 66 -6.65 2.67 -0.04
C ILE A 66 -8.02 2.57 -0.71
N GLU A 67 -8.69 1.44 -0.54
CA GLU A 67 -10.08 1.23 -0.90
C GLU A 67 -10.87 0.60 0.25
N LEU A 68 -12.17 0.85 0.27
CA LEU A 68 -13.12 0.14 1.12
C LEU A 68 -13.81 -0.93 0.29
N VAL A 69 -13.72 -2.19 0.71
CA VAL A 69 -14.29 -3.34 0.00
C VAL A 69 -15.22 -4.13 0.91
N GLU A 70 -16.18 -4.84 0.32
CA GLU A 70 -17.05 -5.75 1.06
C GLU A 70 -16.29 -7.03 1.44
N GLU A 71 -16.57 -7.61 2.61
CA GLU A 71 -15.88 -8.82 3.11
C GLU A 71 -16.26 -10.12 2.38
N ASN A 72 -16.71 -10.07 1.12
CA ASN A 72 -17.07 -11.23 0.30
C ASN A 72 -16.21 -11.40 -0.95
N GLU A 73 -15.30 -10.46 -1.24
CA GLU A 73 -14.30 -10.65 -2.29
C GLU A 73 -13.07 -11.36 -1.70
N ASN A 74 -13.01 -12.67 -1.94
CA ASN A 74 -11.80 -13.49 -1.93
C ASN A 74 -11.36 -13.75 -3.37
#